data_AF-A0A9J2PQS3-F1
#
_entry.id   AF-A0A9J2PQS3-F1
#
_cell.length_a   1.000
_cell.length_b   1.000
_cell.length_c   1.000
_cell.angle_alpha   90.00
_cell.angle_beta   90.00
_cell.angle_gamma   90.00
#
_symmetry.space_group_name_H-M   'P 1'
#
loop_
_entity.id
_entity.type
_entity.pdbx_description
1 polymer ?
#
loop_
_entity_poly.entity_id
_entity_poly.type
_entity_poly.pdbx_seq_one_letter_code
_entity_poly.pdbx_strand_id
1 'polypeptide(L)'
;MSLCLRSIPWGSLNAAVISIVGCLTFAILFDGAMEGFSMQVNTLFPLGSFTFRWVIASMTIFFILLAITFLFVGATSTSVSVKLSKKPESLDDASMLSKIITSRFLLGAFTLSTMALVLLWALVVCMSAVLTSLYFVFIGAIYSFCALVDQQCFDFTVLLPALINRLSNKKVDLTFCKDKKEALCAKEHNQIWPFIGSFLCSLLALVGLVYFLMCMTANYTRLRSEGRARKGEHYAINQGTVDSNSFIMTNMGK
;
A
#
# COMPACT_ATOMS: atom_id res chain seq x y z
N MET A 1 -32.69 -18.23 -2.08
CA MET A 1 -31.61 -18.10 -1.07
C MET A 1 -30.19 -18.09 -1.68
N SER A 2 -29.96 -18.60 -2.90
CA SER A 2 -28.65 -18.58 -3.59
C SER A 2 -28.30 -17.25 -4.31
N LEU A 3 -29.22 -16.27 -4.32
CA LEU A 3 -29.10 -15.04 -5.11
C LEU A 3 -28.34 -13.89 -4.42
N CYS A 4 -28.34 -13.82 -3.09
CA CYS A 4 -27.56 -12.81 -2.35
C CYS A 4 -26.05 -13.10 -2.36
N LEU A 5 -25.66 -14.37 -2.32
CA LEU A 5 -24.25 -14.80 -2.29
C LEU A 5 -23.47 -14.47 -3.58
N ARG A 6 -24.16 -14.40 -4.73
CA ARG A 6 -23.53 -14.09 -6.04
C ARG A 6 -23.36 -12.59 -6.31
N SER A 7 -23.96 -11.73 -5.49
CA SER A 7 -23.88 -10.27 -5.60
C SER A 7 -22.92 -9.62 -4.59
N ILE A 8 -22.30 -10.41 -3.72
CA ILE A 8 -21.30 -9.89 -2.78
C ILE A 8 -20.03 -9.57 -3.58
N PRO A 9 -19.49 -8.35 -3.48
CA PRO A 9 -18.26 -7.93 -4.15
C PRO A 9 -17.05 -8.54 -3.43
N TRP A 10 -16.94 -9.88 -3.49
CA TRP A 10 -15.90 -10.65 -2.79
C TRP A 10 -14.49 -10.14 -3.08
N GLY A 11 -14.23 -9.69 -4.32
CA GLY A 11 -12.95 -9.09 -4.69
C GLY A 11 -12.64 -7.81 -3.91
N SER A 12 -13.55 -6.83 -3.92
CA SER A 12 -13.36 -5.57 -3.19
C SER A 12 -13.32 -5.76 -1.67
N LEU A 13 -14.11 -6.70 -1.13
CA LEU A 13 -14.10 -7.02 0.30
C LEU A 13 -12.76 -7.62 0.73
N ASN A 14 -12.25 -8.61 -0.01
CA ASN A 14 -10.95 -9.21 0.28
C ASN A 14 -9.81 -8.20 0.14
N ALA A 15 -9.85 -7.36 -0.90
CA ALA A 15 -8.89 -6.27 -1.07
C ALA A 15 -8.88 -5.31 0.13
N ALA A 16 -10.07 -4.93 0.63
CA ALA A 16 -10.22 -4.10 1.82
C ALA A 16 -9.59 -4.75 3.05
N VAL A 17 -9.95 -6.00 3.35
CA VAL A 17 -9.43 -6.73 4.51
C VAL A 17 -7.90 -6.84 4.46
N ILE A 18 -7.35 -7.29 3.33
CA ILE A 18 -5.89 -7.45 3.17
C ILE A 18 -5.18 -6.10 3.34
N SER A 19 -5.70 -5.05 2.71
CA SER A 19 -5.11 -3.71 2.78
C SER A 19 -5.15 -3.10 4.18
N ILE A 20 -6.28 -3.21 4.88
CA ILE A 20 -6.49 -2.62 6.22
C ILE A 20 -5.67 -3.37 7.25
N VAL A 21 -5.71 -4.71 7.24
CA VAL A 21 -4.90 -5.54 8.14
C VAL A 21 -3.42 -5.29 7.89
N GLY A 22 -2.98 -5.31 6.63
CA GLY A 22 -1.59 -5.01 6.28
C GLY A 22 -1.14 -3.63 6.77
N CYS A 23 -1.96 -2.60 6.56
CA CYS A 23 -1.65 -1.23 6.99
C CYS A 23 -1.62 -1.07 8.51
N LEU A 24 -2.58 -1.66 9.23
CA LEU A 24 -2.63 -1.58 10.69
C LEU A 24 -1.45 -2.30 11.33
N THR A 25 -1.16 -3.52 10.89
CA THR A 25 -0.04 -4.30 11.42
C THR A 25 1.30 -3.64 11.05
N PHE A 26 1.42 -3.08 9.83
CA PHE A 26 2.58 -2.26 9.46
C PHE A 26 2.77 -1.09 10.43
N ALA A 27 1.72 -0.29 10.68
CA ALA A 27 1.79 0.89 11.54
C ALA A 27 2.26 0.54 12.96
N ILE A 28 1.70 -0.52 13.55
CA ILE A 28 2.06 -0.97 14.91
C ILE A 28 3.51 -1.45 14.96
N LEU A 29 3.90 -2.33 14.04
CA LEU A 29 5.25 -2.91 14.03
C LEU A 29 6.31 -1.88 13.69
N PHE A 30 6.02 -0.97 12.76
CA PHE A 30 6.95 0.07 12.33
C PHE A 30 7.14 1.15 13.40
N ASP A 31 6.07 1.57 14.09
CA ASP A 31 6.18 2.50 15.23
C ASP A 31 7.05 1.89 16.35
N GLY A 32 6.79 0.63 16.71
CA GLY A 32 7.60 -0.09 17.71
C GLY A 32 9.06 -0.27 17.28
N ALA A 33 9.30 -0.64 16.02
CA ALA A 33 10.65 -0.80 15.47
C ALA A 33 11.44 0.52 15.52
N MET A 34 10.80 1.64 15.15
CA MET A 34 11.43 2.96 15.16
C MET A 34 11.66 3.48 16.59
N GLU A 35 10.74 3.23 17.53
CA GLU A 35 10.91 3.56 18.93
C GLU A 35 12.09 2.78 19.54
N GLY A 36 12.16 1.47 19.30
CA GLY A 36 13.26 0.64 19.77
C GLY A 36 14.61 1.01 19.12
N PHE A 37 14.63 1.32 17.83
CA PHE A 37 15.83 1.82 17.16
C PHE A 37 16.28 3.18 17.71
N SER A 38 15.35 4.11 17.92
CA SER A 38 15.63 5.43 18.53
C SER A 38 16.21 5.30 19.93
N MET A 39 15.72 4.34 20.73
CA MET A 39 16.28 4.04 22.05
C MET A 39 17.73 3.54 21.95
N GLN A 40 18.00 2.56 21.07
CA GLN A 40 19.36 2.03 20.85
C GLN A 40 20.34 3.10 20.39
N VAL A 41 19.92 3.94 19.44
CA VAL A 41 20.75 5.05 18.95
C VAL A 41 20.97 6.08 20.05
N ASN A 42 19.94 6.43 20.84
CA ASN A 42 20.09 7.39 21.94
C ASN A 42 21.02 6.91 23.05
N THR A 43 21.13 5.60 23.28
CA THR A 43 22.13 5.02 24.19
C THR A 43 23.56 5.22 23.66
N LEU A 44 23.76 5.19 22.34
CA LEU A 44 25.06 5.40 21.69
C LEU A 44 25.40 6.89 21.54
N PHE A 45 24.45 7.68 21.06
CA PHE A 45 24.56 9.09 20.79
C PHE A 45 23.27 9.77 21.27
N PRO A 46 23.30 10.59 22.34
CA PRO A 46 22.12 11.26 22.87
C PRO A 46 21.69 12.39 21.91
N LEU A 47 20.99 12.01 20.83
CA LEU A 47 20.53 12.89 19.75
C LEU A 47 19.13 13.45 20.02
N GLY A 48 18.43 12.94 21.05
CA GLY A 48 17.06 13.32 21.40
C GLY A 48 16.04 12.32 20.86
N SER A 49 14.80 12.41 21.34
CA SER A 49 13.72 11.53 20.91
C SER A 49 13.08 12.04 19.60
N PHE A 50 13.29 11.29 18.52
CA PHE A 50 12.53 11.48 17.28
C PHE A 50 11.30 10.57 17.31
N THR A 51 10.10 11.14 17.36
CA THR A 51 8.85 10.37 17.35
C THR A 51 8.04 10.65 16.08
N PHE A 52 7.73 9.60 15.31
CA PHE A 52 6.92 9.69 14.09
C PHE A 52 5.46 9.25 14.30
N ARG A 53 5.07 8.98 15.56
CA ARG A 53 3.79 8.36 15.93
C ARG A 53 2.58 9.08 15.35
N TRP A 54 2.55 10.42 15.42
CA TRP A 54 1.45 11.22 14.88
C TRP A 54 1.33 11.14 13.35
N VAL A 55 2.45 11.08 12.65
CA VAL A 55 2.49 10.97 11.18
C VAL A 55 2.00 9.58 10.76
N ILE A 56 2.50 8.53 11.41
CA ILE A 56 2.09 7.13 11.16
C ILE A 56 0.58 6.96 11.44
N ALA A 57 0.09 7.50 12.56
CA ALA A 57 -1.33 7.43 12.92
C ALA A 57 -2.21 8.16 11.88
N SER A 58 -1.82 9.38 11.50
CA SER A 58 -2.57 10.17 10.51
C SER A 58 -2.61 9.48 9.14
N MET A 59 -1.47 8.94 8.68
CA MET A 59 -1.38 8.18 7.44
C MET A 59 -2.26 6.92 7.48
N THR A 60 -2.26 6.19 8.60
CA THR A 60 -3.04 4.97 8.78
C THR A 60 -4.54 5.26 8.75
N ILE A 61 -5.00 6.29 9.45
CA ILE A 61 -6.41 6.70 9.46
C ILE A 61 -6.84 7.11 8.04
N PHE A 62 -6.04 7.94 7.37
CA PHE A 62 -6.30 8.35 5.99
C PHE A 62 -6.41 7.15 5.04
N PHE A 63 -5.49 6.18 5.16
CA PHE A 63 -5.51 4.96 4.37
C PHE A 63 -6.78 4.14 4.59
N ILE A 64 -7.19 3.94 5.84
CA ILE A 64 -8.39 3.17 6.18
C ILE A 64 -9.65 3.85 5.61
N LEU A 65 -9.76 5.18 5.72
CA LEU A 65 -10.88 5.93 5.14
C LEU A 65 -10.95 5.77 3.62
N LEU A 66 -9.81 5.81 2.93
CA LEU A 66 -9.74 5.56 1.49
C LEU A 66 -10.12 4.12 1.14
N ALA A 67 -9.62 3.13 1.89
CA ALA A 67 -9.92 1.72 1.67
C ALA A 67 -11.43 1.43 1.83
N ILE A 68 -12.08 2.03 2.83
CA ILE A 68 -13.54 1.93 3.03
C ILE A 68 -14.28 2.59 1.87
N THR A 69 -13.81 3.75 1.40
CA THR A 69 -14.39 4.44 0.24
C THR A 69 -14.29 3.60 -1.03
N PHE A 70 -13.13 3.01 -1.30
CA PHE A 70 -12.93 2.10 -2.44
C PHE A 70 -13.76 0.83 -2.32
N LEU A 71 -13.92 0.28 -1.11
CA LEU A 71 -14.83 -0.83 -0.86
C LEU A 71 -16.27 -0.47 -1.25
N PHE A 72 -16.75 0.69 -0.81
CA PHE A 72 -18.11 1.15 -1.11
C PHE A 72 -18.33 1.38 -2.61
N VAL A 73 -17.39 2.05 -3.28
CA VAL A 73 -17.45 2.29 -4.74
C VAL A 73 -17.34 0.98 -5.52
N GLY A 74 -16.45 0.08 -5.13
CA GLY A 74 -16.30 -1.24 -5.75
C GLY A 74 -17.55 -2.11 -5.57
N ALA A 75 -18.14 -2.08 -4.38
CA ALA A 75 -19.36 -2.82 -4.05
C ALA A 75 -20.57 -2.35 -4.87
N THR A 76 -20.78 -1.04 -4.92
CA THR A 76 -21.86 -0.42 -5.69
C THR A 76 -21.68 -0.65 -7.18
N SER A 77 -20.46 -0.49 -7.71
CA SER A 77 -20.15 -0.72 -9.12
C SER A 77 -20.37 -2.18 -9.53
N THR A 78 -19.94 -3.14 -8.70
CA THR A 78 -20.16 -4.57 -8.94
C THR A 78 -21.65 -4.91 -8.93
N SER A 79 -22.40 -4.37 -7.96
CA SER A 79 -23.84 -4.61 -7.82
C SER A 79 -24.62 -4.06 -9.02
N VAL A 80 -24.27 -2.87 -9.50
CA VAL A 80 -24.90 -2.28 -10.70
C VAL A 80 -24.55 -3.10 -11.94
N SER A 81 -23.29 -3.49 -12.11
CA SER A 81 -22.85 -4.30 -13.26
C SER A 81 -23.59 -5.66 -13.34
N VAL A 82 -23.82 -6.31 -12.19
CA VAL A 82 -24.58 -7.57 -12.13
C VAL A 82 -26.06 -7.36 -12.45
N LYS A 83 -26.68 -6.28 -11.95
CA LYS A 83 -28.07 -5.93 -12.29
C LYS A 83 -28.21 -5.64 -13.79
N LEU A 84 -27.26 -4.90 -14.35
CA LEU A 84 -27.23 -4.53 -15.76
C LEU A 84 -27.19 -5.74 -16.70
N SER A 85 -26.38 -6.74 -16.34
CA SER A 85 -26.24 -7.99 -17.09
C SER A 85 -27.50 -8.87 -17.06
N LYS A 86 -28.36 -8.73 -16.05
CA LYS A 86 -29.56 -9.56 -15.89
C LYS A 86 -30.83 -8.91 -16.43
N LYS A 87 -31.00 -7.60 -16.27
CA LYS A 87 -32.19 -6.88 -16.72
C LYS A 87 -31.79 -5.47 -17.21
N PRO A 88 -31.63 -5.26 -18.53
CA PRO A 88 -31.11 -3.99 -19.04
C PRO A 88 -32.06 -2.80 -18.81
N GLU A 89 -33.36 -3.05 -18.68
CA GLU A 89 -34.38 -2.01 -18.48
C GLU A 89 -34.44 -1.45 -17.04
N SER A 90 -33.82 -2.09 -16.04
CA SER A 90 -33.98 -1.70 -14.63
C SER A 90 -33.00 -0.59 -14.15
N LEU A 91 -32.40 0.16 -15.06
CA LEU A 91 -31.46 1.24 -14.71
C LEU A 91 -32.20 2.53 -14.32
N ASP A 92 -33.44 2.70 -14.78
CA ASP A 92 -34.26 3.84 -14.42
C ASP A 92 -34.65 3.83 -12.94
N ASP A 93 -34.84 2.63 -12.36
CA ASP A 93 -35.12 2.41 -10.93
C ASP A 93 -33.87 2.49 -10.03
N ALA A 94 -32.68 2.69 -10.59
CA ALA A 94 -31.46 2.81 -9.80
C ALA A 94 -31.47 4.13 -9.01
N SER A 95 -31.10 4.08 -7.72
CA SER A 95 -31.05 5.28 -6.87
C SER A 95 -30.11 6.33 -7.47
N MET A 96 -30.44 7.62 -7.33
CA MET A 96 -29.61 8.75 -7.79
C MET A 96 -28.13 8.59 -7.40
N LEU A 97 -27.89 8.14 -6.17
CA LEU A 97 -26.55 7.91 -5.64
C LEU A 97 -25.80 6.80 -6.40
N SER A 98 -26.47 5.71 -6.77
CA SER A 98 -25.86 4.66 -7.59
C SER A 98 -25.56 5.12 -9.02
N LYS A 99 -26.42 5.96 -9.62
CA LYS A 99 -26.19 6.57 -10.95
C LYS A 99 -24.98 7.51 -10.93
N ILE A 100 -24.82 8.29 -9.86
CA ILE A 100 -23.67 9.19 -9.67
C ILE A 100 -22.38 8.37 -9.51
N ILE A 101 -22.34 7.41 -8.57
CA ILE A 101 -21.13 6.62 -8.29
C ILE A 101 -20.68 5.80 -9.51
N THR A 102 -21.63 5.30 -10.30
CA THR A 102 -21.33 4.54 -11.53
C THR A 102 -21.08 5.43 -12.75
N SER A 103 -21.09 6.75 -12.58
CA SER A 103 -20.73 7.67 -13.67
C SER A 103 -19.28 7.43 -14.11
N ARG A 104 -19.06 7.53 -15.42
CA ARG A 104 -17.74 7.26 -16.04
C ARG A 104 -16.64 8.16 -15.48
N PHE A 105 -17.00 9.41 -15.20
CA PHE A 105 -16.07 10.40 -14.66
C PHE A 105 -15.64 10.02 -13.23
N LEU A 106 -16.59 9.75 -12.34
CA LEU A 106 -16.26 9.39 -10.95
C LEU A 106 -15.52 8.05 -10.87
N LEU A 107 -15.97 7.03 -11.60
CA LEU A 107 -15.30 5.73 -11.57
C LEU A 107 -13.87 5.80 -12.16
N GLY A 108 -13.66 6.64 -13.18
CA GLY A 108 -12.34 6.96 -13.70
C GLY A 108 -11.46 7.68 -12.67
N ALA A 109 -12.01 8.69 -11.97
CA ALA A 109 -11.31 9.42 -10.92
C ALA A 109 -10.93 8.50 -9.74
N PHE A 110 -11.82 7.62 -9.30
CA PHE A 110 -11.50 6.64 -8.26
C PHE A 110 -10.42 5.64 -8.71
N THR A 111 -10.47 5.17 -9.96
CA THR A 111 -9.43 4.27 -10.51
C THR A 111 -8.06 4.99 -10.56
N LEU A 112 -8.04 6.24 -10.98
CA LEU A 112 -6.82 7.07 -10.97
C LEU A 112 -6.32 7.32 -9.54
N SER A 113 -7.22 7.56 -8.60
CA SER A 113 -6.88 7.72 -7.18
C SER A 113 -6.28 6.43 -6.60
N THR A 114 -6.83 5.25 -6.94
CA THR A 114 -6.24 3.97 -6.52
C THR A 114 -4.86 3.75 -7.13
N MET A 115 -4.64 4.11 -8.40
CA MET A 115 -3.30 4.09 -9.02
C MET A 115 -2.30 4.97 -8.26
N ALA A 116 -2.68 6.20 -7.95
CA ALA A 116 -1.84 7.12 -7.18
C ALA A 116 -1.52 6.58 -5.78
N LEU A 117 -2.50 5.95 -5.12
CA LEU A 117 -2.30 5.34 -3.81
C LEU A 117 -1.37 4.13 -3.86
N VAL A 118 -1.46 3.29 -4.90
CA VAL A 118 -0.51 2.19 -5.13
C VAL A 118 0.91 2.72 -5.27
N LEU A 119 1.12 3.79 -6.05
CA LEU A 119 2.44 4.40 -6.22
C LEU A 119 2.97 4.99 -4.91
N LEU A 120 2.12 5.73 -4.18
CA LEU A 120 2.48 6.28 -2.87
C LEU A 120 2.88 5.18 -1.90
N TRP A 121 2.12 4.09 -1.85
CA TRP A 121 2.41 2.98 -0.95
C TRP A 121 3.64 2.18 -1.36
N ALA A 122 3.92 2.06 -2.66
CA ALA A 122 5.16 1.48 -3.14
C ALA A 122 6.38 2.27 -2.63
N LEU A 123 6.30 3.61 -2.55
CA LEU A 123 7.36 4.42 -1.92
C LEU A 123 7.52 4.08 -0.44
N VAL A 124 6.43 3.86 0.29
CA VAL A 124 6.47 3.43 1.71
C VAL A 124 7.19 2.08 1.84
N VAL A 125 6.87 1.11 0.97
CA VAL A 125 7.57 -0.20 0.93
C VAL A 125 9.06 -0.02 0.68
N CYS A 126 9.45 0.81 -0.29
CA CYS A 126 10.85 1.10 -0.57
C CYS A 126 11.58 1.72 0.64
N MET A 127 10.95 2.71 1.28
CA MET A 127 11.51 3.34 2.49
C MET A 127 11.64 2.34 3.64
N SER A 128 10.63 1.49 3.84
CA SER A 128 10.68 0.42 4.83
C SER A 128 11.82 -0.56 4.55
N ALA A 129 12.03 -0.97 3.29
CA ALA A 129 13.13 -1.84 2.90
C ALA A 129 14.50 -1.22 3.20
N VAL A 130 14.67 0.07 2.87
CA VAL A 130 15.91 0.81 3.16
C VAL A 130 16.16 0.86 4.67
N LEU A 131 15.17 1.25 5.47
CA LEU A 131 15.31 1.32 6.93
C LEU A 131 15.60 -0.05 7.56
N THR A 132 14.91 -1.09 7.12
CA THR A 132 15.18 -2.47 7.55
C THR A 132 16.62 -2.86 7.22
N SER A 133 17.10 -2.57 6.00
CA SER A 133 18.49 -2.88 5.61
C SER A 133 19.53 -2.11 6.46
N LEU A 134 19.30 -0.83 6.73
CA LEU A 134 20.15 -0.02 7.60
C LEU A 134 20.17 -0.59 9.02
N TYR A 135 19.02 -1.02 9.53
CA TYR A 135 18.94 -1.66 10.84
C TYR A 135 19.72 -2.99 10.90
N PHE A 136 19.63 -3.82 9.85
CA PHE A 136 20.41 -5.06 9.75
C PHE A 136 21.93 -4.81 9.78
N VAL A 137 22.40 -3.80 9.03
CA VAL A 137 23.82 -3.43 9.04
C VAL A 137 24.21 -2.88 10.41
N PHE A 138 23.38 -2.03 11.01
CA PHE A 138 23.60 -1.46 12.33
C PHE A 138 23.72 -2.54 13.40
N ILE A 139 22.72 -3.42 13.54
CA ILE A 139 22.72 -4.46 14.57
C ILE A 139 23.81 -5.51 14.31
N GLY A 140 24.11 -5.81 13.05
CA GLY A 140 25.22 -6.69 12.67
C GLY A 140 26.57 -6.11 13.09
N ALA A 141 26.79 -4.82 12.87
CA ALA A 141 27.99 -4.13 13.34
C ALA A 141 28.08 -4.18 14.88
N ILE A 142 26.99 -3.84 15.59
CA ILE A 142 26.94 -3.89 17.06
C ILE A 142 27.27 -5.29 17.57
N TYR A 143 26.67 -6.36 17.04
CA TYR A 143 26.99 -7.73 17.47
C TYR A 143 28.43 -8.14 17.15
N SER A 144 28.97 -7.74 16.00
CA SER A 144 30.38 -7.96 15.68
C SER A 144 31.31 -7.26 16.67
N PHE A 145 30.96 -6.05 17.11
CA PHE A 145 31.67 -5.34 18.17
C PHE A 145 31.51 -6.03 19.54
N CYS A 146 30.30 -6.49 19.88
CA CYS A 146 30.03 -7.21 21.14
C CYS A 146 30.89 -8.49 21.27
N ALA A 147 31.14 -9.19 20.17
CA ALA A 147 31.94 -10.42 20.12
C ALA A 147 33.46 -10.18 20.18
N LEU A 148 33.94 -9.02 19.72
CA LEU A 148 35.36 -8.67 19.76
C LEU A 148 35.80 -8.14 21.14
N VAL A 149 34.87 -7.57 21.91
CA VAL A 149 35.13 -6.86 23.17
C VAL A 149 34.79 -7.76 24.35
N ASP A 150 35.57 -8.81 24.60
CA ASP A 150 35.26 -9.74 25.70
C ASP A 150 35.91 -9.40 27.05
N GLN A 151 36.90 -8.48 27.14
CA GLN A 151 37.60 -8.26 28.43
C GLN A 151 38.00 -6.83 28.83
N GLN A 152 37.84 -5.78 28.02
CA GLN A 152 38.21 -4.40 28.44
C GLN A 152 37.17 -3.35 28.03
N CYS A 153 36.96 -2.34 28.89
CA CYS A 153 36.17 -1.15 28.53
C CYS A 153 36.88 -0.46 27.36
N PHE A 154 36.18 -0.26 26.24
CA PHE A 154 36.75 0.41 25.08
C PHE A 154 36.52 1.90 25.18
N ASP A 155 37.60 2.67 25.02
CA ASP A 155 37.58 4.11 24.98
C ASP A 155 37.65 4.58 23.52
N PHE A 156 36.50 5.01 22.95
CA PHE A 156 36.45 5.54 21.58
C PHE A 156 37.04 6.95 21.44
N THR A 157 37.64 7.49 22.50
CA THR A 157 38.32 8.80 22.52
C THR A 157 39.40 8.92 21.44
N VAL A 158 39.99 7.81 20.98
CA VAL A 158 41.04 7.80 19.94
C VAL A 158 40.49 7.68 18.51
N LEU A 159 39.37 6.97 18.30
CA LEU A 159 38.87 6.66 16.95
C LEU A 159 37.85 7.67 16.42
N LEU A 160 37.10 8.32 17.32
CA LEU A 160 35.93 9.13 16.98
C LEU A 160 36.00 10.66 17.23
N PRO A 161 37.14 11.31 17.59
CA PRO A 161 37.11 12.75 17.88
C PRO A 161 36.76 13.61 16.66
N ALA A 162 37.08 13.15 15.43
CA ALA A 162 36.78 13.88 14.20
C ALA A 162 35.28 13.85 13.80
N LEU A 163 34.55 12.79 14.14
CA LEU A 163 33.13 12.65 13.81
C LEU A 163 32.24 13.36 14.85
N ILE A 164 32.63 13.31 16.12
CA ILE A 164 31.84 13.83 17.25
C ILE A 164 31.94 15.36 17.35
N ASN A 165 33.13 15.94 17.09
CA ASN A 165 33.28 17.41 17.02
C ASN A 165 32.41 18.07 15.93
N ARG A 166 31.99 17.31 14.92
CA ARG A 166 31.07 17.80 13.87
C ARG A 166 29.59 17.59 14.18
N LEU A 167 29.24 16.60 15.01
CA LEU A 167 27.84 16.19 15.23
C LEU A 167 27.25 16.69 16.56
N SER A 168 28.06 16.99 17.59
CA SER A 168 27.54 17.44 18.87
C SER A 168 28.55 18.25 19.69
N ASN A 169 28.11 19.40 20.20
CA ASN A 169 28.87 20.23 21.16
C ASN A 169 28.80 19.69 22.61
N LYS A 170 28.13 18.56 22.85
CA LYS A 170 28.08 17.91 24.17
C LYS A 170 29.19 16.86 24.27
N LYS A 171 29.88 16.83 25.41
CA LYS A 171 30.80 15.75 25.78
C LYS A 171 30.05 14.42 25.74
N VAL A 172 30.28 13.63 24.70
CA VAL A 172 29.76 12.26 24.59
C VAL A 172 30.73 11.38 25.36
N ASP A 173 30.22 10.66 26.36
CA ASP A 173 31.03 9.73 27.16
C ASP A 173 31.32 8.49 26.29
N LEU A 174 32.54 8.42 25.75
CA LEU A 174 32.98 7.46 24.74
C LEU A 174 33.56 6.16 25.33
N THR A 175 33.51 6.04 26.65
CA THR A 175 33.89 4.85 27.41
C THR A 175 32.72 3.87 27.44
N PHE A 176 32.83 2.82 26.62
CA PHE A 176 31.88 1.70 26.61
C PHE A 176 32.31 0.69 27.66
N CYS A 177 31.71 0.79 28.85
CA CYS A 177 31.86 -0.21 29.91
C CYS A 177 30.71 -1.23 29.95
N LYS A 178 30.92 -2.30 30.72
CA LYS A 178 30.11 -3.53 30.81
C LYS A 178 28.59 -3.28 30.89
N ASP A 179 28.16 -2.27 31.63
CA ASP A 179 26.73 -1.98 31.86
C ASP A 179 26.01 -1.45 30.60
N LYS A 180 26.71 -0.65 29.77
CA LYS A 180 26.18 -0.20 28.47
C LYS A 180 26.27 -1.30 27.41
N LYS A 181 27.23 -2.22 27.53
CA LYS A 181 27.34 -3.42 26.67
C LYS A 181 26.14 -4.33 26.86
N GLU A 182 25.71 -4.58 28.10
CA GLU A 182 24.56 -5.44 28.36
C GLU A 182 23.27 -4.84 27.77
N ALA A 183 23.05 -3.52 27.87
CA ALA A 183 21.86 -2.88 27.27
C ALA A 183 21.80 -2.95 25.73
N LEU A 184 22.96 -2.87 25.04
CA LEU A 184 23.04 -2.90 23.57
C LEU A 184 23.17 -4.32 22.99
N CYS A 185 23.85 -5.22 23.71
CA CYS A 185 24.08 -6.60 23.28
C CYS A 185 22.99 -7.57 23.81
N ALA A 186 22.12 -7.14 24.73
CA ALA A 186 21.00 -7.96 25.19
C ALA A 186 20.05 -8.23 24.02
N LYS A 187 19.84 -9.53 23.75
CA LYS A 187 18.98 -10.04 22.69
C LYS A 187 17.53 -9.57 22.84
N GLU A 188 17.09 -9.21 24.05
CA GLU A 188 15.75 -8.71 24.34
C GLU A 188 15.45 -7.35 23.69
N HIS A 189 16.48 -6.52 23.46
CA HIS A 189 16.29 -5.22 22.82
C HIS A 189 16.32 -5.29 21.30
N ASN A 190 16.60 -6.45 20.70
CA ASN A 190 16.76 -6.60 19.26
C ASN A 190 15.44 -6.37 18.49
N GLN A 191 15.42 -5.38 17.59
CA GLN A 191 14.25 -4.99 16.81
C GLN A 191 14.21 -5.62 15.40
N ILE A 192 15.06 -6.62 15.10
CA ILE A 192 15.10 -7.27 13.78
C ILE A 192 13.70 -7.77 13.37
N TRP A 193 13.00 -8.47 14.26
CA TRP A 193 11.69 -9.05 13.97
C TRP A 193 10.61 -8.00 13.70
N PRO A 194 10.47 -6.93 14.51
CA PRO A 194 9.63 -5.78 14.16
C PRO A 194 9.94 -5.15 12.79
N PHE A 195 11.22 -5.00 12.41
CA PHE A 195 11.60 -4.46 11.09
C PHE A 195 11.24 -5.41 9.93
N ILE A 196 11.49 -6.72 10.08
CA ILE A 196 11.06 -7.71 9.08
C ILE A 196 9.54 -7.75 8.98
N GLY A 197 8.85 -7.81 10.12
CA GLY A 197 7.39 -7.90 10.18
C GLY A 197 6.72 -6.67 9.56
N SER A 198 7.19 -5.46 9.89
CA SER A 198 6.70 -4.23 9.27
C SER A 198 6.92 -4.24 7.76
N PHE A 199 8.09 -4.63 7.26
CA PHE A 199 8.34 -4.75 5.83
C PHE A 199 7.37 -5.73 5.15
N LEU A 200 7.17 -6.92 5.70
CA LEU A 200 6.23 -7.91 5.15
C LEU A 200 4.78 -7.41 5.18
N CYS A 201 4.35 -6.73 6.26
CA CYS A 201 3.02 -6.15 6.35
C CYS A 201 2.83 -4.98 5.37
N SER A 202 3.88 -4.20 5.09
CA SER A 202 3.84 -3.15 4.07
C SER A 202 3.63 -3.71 2.66
N LEU A 203 4.26 -4.85 2.33
CA LEU A 203 4.04 -5.61 1.10
C LEU A 203 2.61 -6.16 1.04
N LEU A 204 2.10 -6.70 2.15
CA LEU A 204 0.73 -7.21 2.23
C LEU A 204 -0.30 -6.10 1.93
N ALA A 205 -0.09 -4.91 2.49
CA ALA A 205 -0.94 -3.75 2.19
C ALA A 205 -0.84 -3.33 0.71
N LEU A 206 0.36 -3.37 0.11
CA LEU A 206 0.55 -3.10 -1.32
C LEU A 206 -0.22 -4.09 -2.19
N VAL A 207 -0.16 -5.38 -1.87
CA VAL A 207 -0.93 -6.44 -2.57
C VAL A 207 -2.43 -6.16 -2.47
N GLY A 208 -2.93 -5.77 -1.29
CA GLY A 208 -4.32 -5.36 -1.12
C GLY A 208 -4.72 -4.18 -2.02
N LEU A 209 -3.86 -3.17 -2.13
CA LEU A 209 -4.08 -2.00 -3.02
C LEU A 209 -4.04 -2.36 -4.51
N VAL A 210 -3.11 -3.21 -4.93
CA VAL A 210 -3.07 -3.73 -6.30
C VAL A 210 -4.35 -4.51 -6.60
N TYR A 211 -4.85 -5.27 -5.63
CA TYR A 211 -6.09 -6.00 -5.81
C TYR A 211 -7.32 -5.08 -5.90
N PHE A 212 -7.35 -3.99 -5.11
CA PHE A 212 -8.34 -2.92 -5.28
C PHE A 212 -8.28 -2.33 -6.68
N LEU A 213 -7.08 -2.01 -7.17
CA LEU A 213 -6.89 -1.44 -8.50
C LEU A 213 -7.41 -2.37 -9.60
N MET A 214 -7.14 -3.67 -9.51
CA MET A 214 -7.68 -4.67 -10.44
C MET A 214 -9.21 -4.67 -10.42
N CYS A 215 -9.83 -4.67 -9.23
CA CYS A 215 -11.29 -4.65 -9.09
C CYS A 215 -11.90 -3.37 -9.67
N MET A 216 -11.30 -2.20 -9.39
CA MET A 216 -11.77 -0.90 -9.86
C MET A 216 -11.64 -0.77 -11.38
N THR A 217 -10.50 -1.22 -11.93
CA THR A 217 -10.26 -1.21 -13.38
C THR A 217 -11.24 -2.13 -14.11
N ALA A 218 -11.46 -3.35 -13.59
CA ALA A 218 -12.42 -4.29 -14.17
C ALA A 218 -13.85 -3.74 -14.17
N ASN A 219 -14.26 -3.12 -13.06
CA ASN A 219 -15.57 -2.46 -12.97
C ASN A 219 -15.68 -1.27 -13.93
N TYR A 220 -14.62 -0.46 -14.06
CA TYR A 220 -14.56 0.65 -15.00
C TYR A 220 -14.70 0.19 -16.45
N THR A 221 -13.94 -0.82 -16.87
CA THR A 221 -13.99 -1.34 -18.24
C THR A 221 -15.34 -1.98 -18.54
N ARG A 222 -15.91 -2.72 -17.59
CA ARG A 222 -17.21 -3.39 -17.75
C ARG A 222 -18.33 -2.37 -17.96
N LEU A 223 -18.50 -1.42 -17.03
CA LEU A 223 -19.54 -0.38 -17.14
C LEU A 223 -19.35 0.50 -18.37
N ARG A 224 -18.11 0.76 -18.78
CA ARG A 224 -17.80 1.48 -20.02
C ARG A 224 -18.26 0.69 -21.26
N SER A 225 -17.95 -0.61 -21.32
CA SER A 225 -18.31 -1.48 -22.46
C SER A 225 -19.83 -1.63 -22.59
N GLU A 226 -20.52 -1.90 -21.49
CA GLU A 226 -21.98 -2.04 -21.45
C GLU A 226 -22.68 -0.71 -21.82
N GLY A 227 -22.11 0.41 -21.37
CA GLY A 227 -22.60 1.75 -21.74
C GLY A 227 -22.38 2.13 -23.21
N ARG A 228 -21.41 1.54 -23.91
CA ARG A 228 -21.24 1.71 -25.37
C ARG A 228 -22.22 0.82 -26.14
N ALA A 229 -22.39 -0.42 -25.69
CA ALA A 229 -23.33 -1.35 -26.30
C ALA A 229 -24.76 -0.78 -26.33
N ARG A 230 -25.19 -0.11 -25.25
CA ARG A 230 -26.50 0.57 -25.19
C ARG A 230 -26.64 1.79 -26.09
N LYS A 231 -25.56 2.54 -26.34
CA LYS A 231 -25.59 3.72 -27.22
C LYS A 231 -25.66 3.36 -28.70
N GLY A 232 -25.76 2.08 -29.06
CA GLY A 232 -25.84 1.64 -30.45
C GLY A 232 -24.53 1.75 -31.22
N GLU A 233 -23.38 1.97 -30.54
CA GLU A 233 -22.07 2.07 -31.20
C GLU A 233 -21.61 0.73 -31.84
N HIS A 234 -22.34 -0.36 -31.64
CA HIS A 234 -22.14 -1.61 -32.39
C HIS A 234 -22.63 -1.56 -33.86
N TYR A 235 -23.52 -0.63 -34.22
CA TYR A 235 -24.01 -0.54 -35.60
C TYR A 235 -22.97 0.01 -36.58
N ALA A 236 -21.96 0.75 -36.11
CA ALA A 236 -20.91 1.30 -36.97
C ALA A 236 -19.77 0.31 -37.31
N ILE A 237 -19.59 -0.78 -36.53
CA ILE A 237 -18.51 -1.75 -36.77
C ILE A 237 -18.93 -2.83 -37.78
N ASN A 238 -20.23 -3.15 -37.86
CA ASN A 238 -20.76 -4.11 -38.84
C ASN A 238 -21.26 -3.46 -40.13
N GLN A 239 -21.49 -2.14 -40.20
CA GLN A 239 -21.80 -1.48 -41.47
C GLN A 239 -20.56 -1.28 -42.36
N GLY A 240 -19.34 -1.39 -41.84
CA GLY A 240 -18.11 -1.37 -42.64
C GLY A 240 -17.78 -2.68 -43.36
N THR A 241 -18.51 -3.77 -43.08
CA THR A 241 -18.25 -5.12 -43.64
C THR A 241 -19.42 -5.68 -44.46
N VAL A 242 -20.51 -4.92 -44.65
CA VAL A 242 -21.71 -5.40 -45.37
C VAL A 242 -21.86 -4.83 -46.79
N ASP A 243 -21.01 -3.90 -47.24
CA ASP A 243 -21.14 -3.29 -48.57
C ASP A 243 -20.13 -3.76 -49.64
N SER A 244 -19.42 -4.88 -49.43
CA SER A 244 -18.58 -5.46 -50.50
C SER A 244 -19.28 -6.54 -51.33
N ASN A 245 -20.37 -7.13 -50.83
CA ASN A 245 -21.09 -8.20 -51.54
C ASN A 245 -22.36 -7.72 -52.26
N SER A 246 -22.80 -6.48 -52.03
CA SER A 246 -23.95 -5.88 -52.71
C SER A 246 -23.59 -5.20 -54.04
N PHE A 247 -22.30 -4.96 -54.32
CA PHE A 247 -21.85 -4.27 -55.54
C PHE A 247 -21.52 -5.20 -56.73
N ILE A 248 -21.50 -6.53 -56.53
CA ILE A 248 -21.09 -7.49 -57.58
C ILE A 248 -22.29 -8.12 -58.34
N MET A 249 -23.54 -7.89 -57.92
CA MET A 249 -24.72 -8.50 -58.59
C MET A 249 -25.52 -7.58 -59.52
N THR A 250 -25.14 -6.31 -59.71
CA THR A 250 -25.89 -5.39 -60.59
C THR A 250 -25.34 -5.24 -62.01
N ASN A 251 -24.32 -6.00 -62.42
CA ASN A 251 -23.71 -5.82 -63.74
C ASN A 251 -23.40 -7.12 -64.53
N MET A 252 -24.24 -8.16 -64.36
CA MET A 252 -24.26 -9.31 -65.28
C MET A 252 -25.65 -9.45 -65.94
N GLY A 253 -26.13 -8.37 -66.54
CA GLY A 253 -27.42 -8.34 -67.21
C GLY A 253 -27.50 -7.23 -68.25
N LYS A 254 -26.62 -7.27 -69.25
CA LYS A 254 -26.83 -6.83 -70.63
C LYS A 254 -25.60 -7.12 -71.49
#